data_AF-A0A7C2Y6V6-F1
#
_entry.id   AF-A0A7C2Y6V6-F1
#
_cell.length_a   1.000
_cell.length_b   1.000
_cell.length_c   1.000
_cell.angle_alpha   90.00
_cell.angle_beta   90.00
_cell.angle_gamma   90.00
#
_symmetry.space_group_name_H-M   'P 1'
#
loop_
_entity.id
_entity.type
_entity.pdbx_description
1 polymer ?
#
loop_
_entity_poly.entity_id
_entity_poly.type
_entity_poly.pdbx_seq_one_letter_code
_entity_poly.pdbx_strand_id
1 'polypeptide(L)'
;NLQPNTTYHYRVKSKDAAGNLAMSPTAAGGNFNFTTLPDVTPPVISNVNASNITTTTATITWNTDEASDSQVEYGLDVNYGSASALDTNRVTSHIAAISGLTASTTYHFRVKSKDAAGNLAVSVDFTFTTAPPAPAFEVTLEAETMPFKTGGGSRPPGWALWNNGYLAQTVNFPNSGSYRFTLRAYASFAAGDWSKAELRIDQAAPQGGVITVNTPTYAEFTATFRVNAGSHEVAMAFINDLYSPPDDRNLYIDWLRIQSAGITATAAVSEAAAGEAAPLSAAKEFIRQDETIPSQLALQTYPNPFNTATRIVLALPQRAAIELQVLDAAGRRVHEWPAGVYAAGYHELIWNGRNRDGLGLSTGVYFLRLRYRPENIAAWSHLVRQVLIVK
;
A
#
# COMPACT_ATOMS: atom_id res chain seq x y z
N ASN A 1 -52.76 8.48 0.61
CA ASN A 1 -51.60 8.05 1.43
C ASN A 1 -51.82 8.53 2.84
N LEU A 2 -52.13 7.61 3.75
CA LEU A 2 -52.34 7.89 5.17
C LEU A 2 -51.18 7.24 5.93
N GLN A 3 -50.66 7.91 6.95
CA GLN A 3 -49.60 7.40 7.80
C GLN A 3 -50.13 6.21 8.62
N PRO A 4 -49.39 5.10 8.76
CA PRO A 4 -49.78 3.98 9.60
C PRO A 4 -49.97 4.39 11.07
N ASN A 5 -50.76 3.61 11.80
CA ASN A 5 -51.13 3.85 13.20
C ASN A 5 -51.54 5.30 13.53
N THR A 6 -52.15 6.02 12.58
CA THR A 6 -52.47 7.44 12.72
C THR A 6 -53.98 7.62 12.70
N THR A 7 -54.49 8.35 13.70
CA THR A 7 -55.91 8.70 13.77
C THR A 7 -56.19 9.88 12.86
N TYR A 8 -57.04 9.67 11.86
CA TYR A 8 -57.50 10.71 10.96
C TYR A 8 -58.92 11.13 11.34
N HIS A 9 -59.13 12.44 11.42
CA HIS A 9 -60.45 13.03 11.58
C HIS A 9 -61.00 13.42 10.21
N TYR A 10 -62.26 13.07 9.93
CA TYR A 10 -62.91 13.40 8.67
C TYR A 10 -64.31 13.97 8.88
N ARG A 11 -64.77 14.71 7.87
CA ARG A 11 -66.14 15.18 7.72
C ARG A 11 -66.61 14.85 6.33
N VAL A 12 -67.89 14.53 6.21
CA VAL A 12 -68.54 14.32 4.91
C VAL A 12 -69.43 15.52 4.60
N LYS A 13 -69.41 15.97 3.34
CA LYS A 13 -70.31 16.99 2.83
C LYS A 13 -71.17 16.39 1.73
N SER A 14 -72.46 16.68 1.73
CA SER A 14 -73.38 16.36 0.64
C SER A 14 -74.01 17.63 0.09
N LYS A 15 -74.33 17.62 -1.21
CA LYS A 15 -75.05 18.69 -1.91
C LYS A 15 -76.28 18.08 -2.58
N ASP A 16 -77.46 18.63 -2.33
CA ASP A 16 -78.66 18.20 -3.06
C ASP A 16 -78.77 18.86 -4.45
N ALA A 17 -79.78 18.47 -5.24
CA ALA A 17 -80.00 18.99 -6.59
C ALA A 17 -80.39 20.49 -6.62
N ALA A 18 -80.96 21.00 -5.53
CA ALA A 18 -81.26 22.43 -5.36
C ALA A 18 -80.03 23.25 -4.92
N GLY A 19 -78.94 22.56 -4.60
CA GLY A 19 -77.67 23.15 -4.22
C GLY A 19 -77.45 23.32 -2.72
N ASN A 20 -78.35 22.81 -1.89
CA ASN A 20 -78.23 22.86 -0.44
C ASN A 20 -77.10 21.94 0.03
N LEU A 21 -76.24 22.45 0.92
CA LEU A 21 -75.11 21.72 1.47
C LEU A 21 -75.41 21.25 2.90
N ALA A 22 -75.16 19.97 3.18
CA ALA A 22 -75.10 19.43 4.53
C ALA A 22 -73.68 18.94 4.82
N MET A 23 -73.22 19.10 6.06
CA MET A 23 -71.89 18.65 6.51
C MET A 23 -72.01 17.95 7.85
N SER A 24 -71.33 16.81 8.01
CA SER A 24 -71.25 16.16 9.31
C SER A 24 -70.28 16.88 10.27
N PRO A 25 -70.54 16.88 11.59
CA PRO A 25 -71.76 16.47 12.29
C PRO A 25 -72.68 17.68 12.62
N THR A 26 -73.99 17.46 12.68
CA THR A 26 -75.01 18.52 12.81
C THR A 26 -75.47 18.84 14.24
N ALA A 27 -75.07 18.09 15.28
CA ALA A 27 -75.21 18.51 16.68
C ALA A 27 -74.42 17.57 17.63
N ALA A 28 -73.68 18.15 18.58
CA ALA A 28 -73.13 17.54 19.80
C ALA A 28 -72.27 16.24 19.74
N GLY A 29 -71.78 15.80 18.58
CA GLY A 29 -70.83 14.69 18.46
C GLY A 29 -69.56 15.13 17.76
N GLY A 30 -68.38 14.72 18.26
CA GLY A 30 -67.08 15.08 17.68
C GLY A 30 -66.89 14.64 16.22
N ASN A 31 -65.82 15.13 15.57
CA ASN A 31 -65.44 14.69 14.22
C ASN A 31 -65.37 13.15 14.17
N PHE A 32 -65.93 12.54 13.11
CA PHE A 32 -65.68 11.13 12.85
C PHE A 32 -64.19 10.90 12.72
N ASN A 33 -63.72 9.77 13.23
CA ASN A 33 -62.34 9.39 13.12
C ASN A 33 -62.21 7.91 12.78
N PHE A 34 -61.06 7.56 12.23
CA PHE A 34 -60.60 6.20 12.11
C PHE A 34 -59.08 6.20 12.34
N THR A 35 -58.56 5.09 12.84
CA THR A 35 -57.13 4.87 12.97
C THR A 35 -56.71 3.89 11.89
N THR A 36 -55.68 4.24 11.11
CA THR A 36 -55.09 3.31 10.15
C THR A 36 -54.46 2.12 10.87
N LEU A 37 -54.33 0.99 10.18
CA LEU A 37 -53.59 -0.14 10.71
C LEU A 37 -52.11 0.24 10.98
N PRO A 38 -51.46 -0.42 11.96
CA PRO A 38 -50.04 -0.26 12.19
C PRO A 38 -49.24 -0.80 11.01
N ASP A 39 -48.04 -0.25 10.84
CA ASP A 39 -47.07 -0.77 9.89
C ASP A 39 -46.50 -2.09 10.40
N VAL A 40 -46.52 -3.10 9.55
CA VAL A 40 -46.03 -4.46 9.85
C VAL A 40 -45.04 -4.95 8.79
N THR A 41 -44.67 -4.11 7.83
CA THR A 41 -43.77 -4.47 6.74
C THR A 41 -42.35 -4.05 7.08
N PRO A 42 -41.37 -4.98 7.13
CA PRO A 42 -39.97 -4.60 7.28
C PRO A 42 -39.41 -3.91 6.04
N PRO A 43 -38.34 -3.11 6.19
CA PRO A 43 -37.66 -2.48 5.07
C PRO A 43 -37.05 -3.52 4.12
N VAL A 44 -37.09 -3.26 2.82
CA VAL A 44 -36.44 -4.11 1.81
C VAL A 44 -34.98 -3.71 1.64
N ILE A 45 -34.06 -4.59 2.06
CA ILE A 45 -32.61 -4.37 1.95
C ILE A 45 -32.11 -4.66 0.53
N SER A 46 -31.25 -3.79 -0.01
CA SER A 46 -30.60 -3.95 -1.32
C SER A 46 -29.17 -3.36 -1.35
N ASN A 47 -28.42 -3.63 -2.42
CA ASN A 47 -27.08 -3.08 -2.68
C ASN A 47 -26.06 -3.26 -1.54
N VAL A 48 -26.11 -4.40 -0.85
CA VAL A 48 -25.14 -4.74 0.21
C VAL A 48 -23.75 -4.93 -0.40
N ASN A 49 -22.77 -4.19 0.10
CA ASN A 49 -21.40 -4.21 -0.43
C ASN A 49 -20.36 -4.01 0.69
N ALA A 50 -19.21 -4.68 0.56
CA ALA A 50 -18.02 -4.47 1.38
C ALA A 50 -16.95 -3.71 0.58
N SER A 51 -16.32 -2.70 1.18
CA SER A 51 -15.32 -1.83 0.54
C SER A 51 -14.29 -1.33 1.55
N ASN A 52 -13.25 -0.64 1.09
CA ASN A 52 -12.17 -0.11 1.94
C ASN A 52 -11.60 -1.19 2.89
N ILE A 53 -11.45 -2.41 2.37
CA ILE A 53 -11.00 -3.56 3.14
C ILE A 53 -9.48 -3.46 3.29
N THR A 54 -9.03 -3.34 4.54
CA THR A 54 -7.61 -3.33 4.90
C THR A 54 -7.24 -4.65 5.57
N THR A 55 -6.05 -4.72 6.16
CA THR A 55 -5.63 -5.85 7.00
C THR A 55 -6.46 -5.98 8.29
N THR A 56 -7.08 -4.89 8.76
CA THR A 56 -7.74 -4.85 10.09
C THR A 56 -9.10 -4.15 10.10
N THR A 57 -9.57 -3.64 8.96
CA THR A 57 -10.82 -2.89 8.86
C THR A 57 -11.58 -3.21 7.56
N ALA A 58 -12.88 -2.95 7.55
CA ALA A 58 -13.72 -2.96 6.35
C ALA A 58 -14.87 -1.95 6.50
N THR A 59 -15.43 -1.50 5.39
CA THR A 59 -16.63 -0.63 5.36
C THR A 59 -17.75 -1.32 4.63
N ILE A 60 -18.91 -1.44 5.28
CA ILE A 60 -20.10 -2.08 4.73
C ILE A 60 -21.14 -1.01 4.40
N THR A 61 -21.73 -1.08 3.21
CA THR A 61 -22.78 -0.15 2.74
C THR A 61 -23.97 -0.93 2.20
N TRP A 62 -25.18 -0.38 2.35
CA TRP A 62 -26.41 -0.95 1.78
C TRP A 62 -27.51 0.11 1.67
N ASN A 63 -28.63 -0.25 1.03
CA ASN A 63 -29.83 0.57 0.90
C ASN A 63 -31.07 -0.11 1.48
N THR A 64 -32.06 0.70 1.83
CA THR A 64 -33.43 0.29 2.13
C THR A 64 -34.43 1.14 1.34
N ASP A 65 -35.62 0.61 1.08
CA ASP A 65 -36.72 1.32 0.41
C ASP A 65 -37.46 2.32 1.32
N GLU A 66 -37.25 2.22 2.63
CA GLU A 66 -37.74 3.16 3.64
C GLU A 66 -36.70 3.47 4.71
N ALA A 67 -36.92 4.53 5.49
CA ALA A 67 -35.95 5.01 6.46
C ALA A 67 -35.85 4.08 7.70
N SER A 68 -34.65 3.57 7.95
CA SER A 68 -34.39 2.59 9.02
C SER A 68 -33.05 2.81 9.71
N ASP A 69 -32.82 2.15 10.85
CA ASP A 69 -31.52 2.14 11.53
C ASP A 69 -30.48 1.25 10.81
N SER A 70 -29.23 1.32 11.27
CA SER A 70 -28.09 0.63 10.66
C SER A 70 -27.31 -0.22 11.67
N GLN A 71 -27.16 -1.51 11.39
CA GLN A 71 -26.25 -2.39 12.14
C GLN A 71 -25.71 -3.52 11.25
N VAL A 72 -24.45 -3.91 11.47
CA VAL A 72 -23.83 -5.08 10.84
C VAL A 72 -23.46 -6.11 11.90
N GLU A 73 -23.82 -7.37 11.67
CA GLU A 73 -23.30 -8.51 12.42
C GLU A 73 -22.24 -9.20 11.55
N TYR A 74 -21.12 -9.60 12.16
CA TYR A 74 -19.99 -10.21 11.45
C TYR A 74 -19.25 -11.23 12.32
N GLY A 75 -18.53 -12.15 11.68
CA GLY A 75 -17.73 -13.17 12.37
C GLY A 75 -16.97 -14.06 11.38
N LEU A 76 -16.31 -15.10 11.91
CA LEU A 76 -15.55 -16.06 11.10
C LEU A 76 -16.43 -17.12 10.42
N ASP A 77 -17.68 -17.22 10.83
CA ASP A 77 -18.70 -18.09 10.27
C ASP A 77 -20.09 -17.44 10.38
N VAL A 78 -21.12 -18.12 9.88
CA VAL A 78 -22.51 -17.64 9.82
C VAL A 78 -23.21 -17.50 11.18
N ASN A 79 -22.59 -17.93 12.28
CA ASN A 79 -23.07 -17.59 13.63
C ASN A 79 -22.66 -16.17 14.03
N TYR A 80 -21.80 -15.53 13.23
CA TYR A 80 -21.26 -14.20 13.43
C TYR A 80 -20.56 -14.10 14.79
N GLY A 81 -21.13 -13.39 15.76
CA GLY A 81 -20.58 -13.27 17.12
C GLY A 81 -19.98 -11.91 17.45
N SER A 82 -19.86 -11.02 16.45
CA SER A 82 -19.56 -9.61 16.63
C SER A 82 -20.61 -8.73 15.94
N ALA A 83 -20.74 -7.48 16.40
CA ALA A 83 -21.62 -6.49 15.80
C ALA A 83 -20.95 -5.12 15.76
N SER A 84 -21.26 -4.32 14.74
CA SER A 84 -20.96 -2.89 14.74
C SER A 84 -21.77 -2.19 15.82
N ALA A 85 -21.40 -0.95 16.14
CA ALA A 85 -22.29 -0.06 16.86
C ALA A 85 -23.64 0.07 16.11
N LEU A 86 -24.74 0.15 16.86
CA LEU A 86 -26.05 0.46 16.30
C LEU A 86 -26.13 1.95 16.02
N ASP A 87 -26.33 2.33 14.76
CA ASP A 87 -26.66 3.70 14.37
C ASP A 87 -28.17 3.85 14.28
N THR A 88 -28.77 4.60 15.21
CA THR A 88 -30.23 4.78 15.30
C THR A 88 -30.78 5.82 14.32
N ASN A 89 -29.92 6.55 13.60
CA ASN A 89 -30.34 7.52 12.59
C ASN A 89 -31.10 6.81 11.45
N ARG A 90 -32.23 7.39 11.05
CA ARG A 90 -33.13 6.80 10.06
C ARG A 90 -32.80 7.33 8.68
N VAL A 91 -32.19 6.47 7.86
CA VAL A 91 -31.74 6.77 6.50
C VAL A 91 -32.12 5.61 5.57
N THR A 92 -31.99 5.84 4.27
CA THR A 92 -32.17 4.81 3.21
C THR A 92 -30.84 4.43 2.53
N SER A 93 -29.76 5.10 2.90
CA SER A 93 -28.40 4.81 2.45
C SER A 93 -27.51 4.67 3.69
N HIS A 94 -27.05 3.45 3.93
CA HIS A 94 -26.43 3.04 5.17
C HIS A 94 -24.93 2.83 4.98
N ILE A 95 -24.19 3.05 6.06
CA ILE A 95 -22.75 2.79 6.13
C ILE A 95 -22.37 2.34 7.54
N ALA A 96 -21.52 1.33 7.64
CA ALA A 96 -20.95 0.88 8.90
C ALA A 96 -19.47 0.53 8.72
N ALA A 97 -18.61 1.06 9.60
CA ALA A 97 -17.21 0.68 9.67
C ALA A 97 -17.01 -0.48 10.66
N ILE A 98 -16.20 -1.46 10.26
CA ILE A 98 -15.78 -2.60 11.07
C ILE A 98 -14.27 -2.50 11.27
N SER A 99 -13.81 -2.75 12.49
CA SER A 99 -12.40 -2.67 12.89
C SER A 99 -11.99 -3.82 13.81
N GLY A 100 -10.69 -4.03 13.99
CA GLY A 100 -10.18 -5.11 14.85
C GLY A 100 -10.17 -6.48 14.17
N LEU A 101 -10.17 -6.49 12.84
CA LEU A 101 -10.11 -7.71 12.04
C LEU A 101 -8.69 -8.27 11.98
N THR A 102 -8.56 -9.55 11.67
CA THR A 102 -7.27 -10.21 11.41
C THR A 102 -6.96 -10.19 9.92
N ALA A 103 -5.70 -10.02 9.53
CA ALA A 103 -5.27 -10.00 8.12
C ALA A 103 -5.44 -11.38 7.46
N SER A 104 -5.54 -11.42 6.13
CA SER A 104 -5.72 -12.67 5.35
C SER A 104 -6.89 -13.55 5.84
N THR A 105 -7.95 -12.96 6.37
CA THR A 105 -9.04 -13.69 7.02
C THR A 105 -10.36 -13.39 6.34
N THR A 106 -11.11 -14.44 5.98
CA THR A 106 -12.47 -14.31 5.46
C THR A 106 -13.45 -14.14 6.62
N TYR A 107 -14.28 -13.12 6.52
CA TYR A 107 -15.36 -12.83 7.45
C TYR A 107 -16.70 -12.99 6.76
N HIS A 108 -17.65 -13.58 7.47
CA HIS A 108 -19.07 -13.61 7.18
C HIS A 108 -19.74 -12.39 7.80
N PHE A 109 -20.70 -11.78 7.11
CA PHE A 109 -21.47 -10.65 7.64
C PHE A 109 -22.90 -10.61 7.08
N ARG A 110 -23.78 -9.98 7.85
CA ARG A 110 -25.13 -9.59 7.42
C ARG A 110 -25.48 -8.21 7.95
N VAL A 111 -26.36 -7.51 7.24
CA VAL A 111 -26.84 -6.19 7.65
C VAL A 111 -28.25 -6.28 8.21
N LYS A 112 -28.56 -5.40 9.16
CA LYS A 112 -29.82 -5.32 9.88
C LYS A 112 -30.31 -3.88 9.87
N SER A 113 -31.58 -3.73 9.56
CA SER A 113 -32.24 -2.43 9.51
C SER A 113 -33.66 -2.55 10.05
N LYS A 114 -33.99 -1.72 11.03
CA LYS A 114 -35.30 -1.64 11.65
C LYS A 114 -35.93 -0.30 11.35
N ASP A 115 -37.17 -0.30 10.90
CA ASP A 115 -37.94 0.92 10.63
C ASP A 115 -38.42 1.59 11.94
N ALA A 116 -39.13 2.71 11.81
CA ALA A 116 -39.68 3.45 12.95
C ALA A 116 -40.83 2.71 13.68
N ALA A 117 -41.51 1.78 13.00
CA ALA A 117 -42.58 0.97 13.57
C ALA A 117 -42.05 -0.26 14.35
N GLY A 118 -40.77 -0.57 14.21
CA GLY A 118 -40.08 -1.66 14.89
C GLY A 118 -39.90 -2.92 14.03
N ASN A 119 -40.27 -2.89 12.75
CA ASN A 119 -40.13 -4.01 11.84
C ASN A 119 -38.66 -4.18 11.44
N LEU A 120 -38.09 -5.35 11.77
CA LEU A 120 -36.68 -5.65 11.53
C LEU A 120 -36.51 -6.44 10.23
N ALA A 121 -35.70 -5.90 9.33
CA ALA A 121 -35.17 -6.63 8.18
C ALA A 121 -33.74 -7.10 8.46
N VAL A 122 -33.42 -8.27 7.92
CA VAL A 122 -32.10 -8.91 8.01
C VAL A 122 -31.73 -9.43 6.63
N SER A 123 -30.52 -9.11 6.15
CA SER A 123 -30.05 -9.61 4.86
C SER A 123 -29.69 -11.09 4.89
N VAL A 124 -29.46 -11.66 3.70
CA VAL A 124 -28.68 -12.90 3.56
C VAL A 124 -27.24 -12.72 4.05
N ASP A 125 -26.51 -13.83 4.17
CA ASP A 125 -25.07 -13.83 4.46
C ASP A 125 -24.26 -13.34 3.26
N PHE A 126 -23.22 -12.56 3.55
CA PHE A 126 -22.22 -12.09 2.62
C PHE A 126 -20.84 -12.34 3.20
N THR A 127 -19.81 -12.32 2.36
CA THR A 127 -18.43 -12.49 2.80
C THR A 127 -17.51 -11.40 2.26
N PHE A 128 -16.44 -11.13 3.00
CA PHE A 128 -15.29 -10.38 2.51
C PHE A 128 -14.01 -10.95 3.12
N THR A 129 -12.87 -10.76 2.46
CA THR A 129 -11.57 -11.22 2.95
C THR A 129 -10.66 -10.03 3.19
N THR A 130 -10.11 -9.92 4.39
CA THR A 130 -9.14 -8.87 4.72
C THR A 130 -7.87 -9.01 3.90
N ALA A 131 -7.22 -7.88 3.61
CA ALA A 131 -5.96 -7.88 2.88
C ALA A 131 -4.88 -8.65 3.65
N PRO A 132 -3.90 -9.26 2.95
CA PRO A 132 -2.76 -9.87 3.61
C PRO A 132 -1.87 -8.83 4.29
N PRO A 133 -1.13 -9.21 5.34
CA PRO A 133 -0.12 -8.32 5.90
C PRO A 133 0.92 -7.98 4.82
N ALA A 134 1.44 -6.75 4.86
CA ALA A 134 2.48 -6.34 3.93
C ALA A 134 3.67 -7.32 4.00
N PRO A 135 4.25 -7.74 2.86
CA PRO A 135 5.36 -8.68 2.85
C PRO A 135 6.53 -8.14 3.68
N ALA A 136 7.13 -9.02 4.48
CA ALA A 136 8.31 -8.69 5.27
C ALA A 136 9.43 -8.21 4.34
N PHE A 137 9.89 -6.98 4.57
CA PHE A 137 11.04 -6.41 3.89
C PHE A 137 12.18 -6.29 4.87
N GLU A 138 13.35 -6.83 4.51
CA GLU A 138 14.60 -6.65 5.24
C GLU A 138 15.77 -6.52 4.26
N VAL A 139 16.61 -5.52 4.47
CA VAL A 139 17.89 -5.38 3.77
C VAL A 139 18.93 -4.86 4.74
N THR A 140 20.15 -5.41 4.68
CA THR A 140 21.32 -4.87 5.38
C THR A 140 22.27 -4.30 4.34
N LEU A 141 22.68 -3.06 4.56
CA LEU A 141 23.63 -2.34 3.74
C LEU A 141 24.96 -2.28 4.50
N GLU A 142 25.90 -3.15 4.13
CA GLU A 142 27.26 -3.16 4.71
C GLU A 142 28.03 -1.94 4.20
N ALA A 143 28.56 -1.11 5.11
CA ALA A 143 29.10 0.21 4.79
C ALA A 143 30.29 0.14 3.82
N GLU A 144 31.14 -0.87 3.96
CA GLU A 144 32.28 -1.12 3.09
C GLU A 144 31.85 -1.48 1.65
N THR A 145 30.67 -2.07 1.47
CA THR A 145 30.16 -2.52 0.16
C THR A 145 29.31 -1.47 -0.56
N MET A 146 28.87 -0.41 0.13
CA MET A 146 28.05 0.63 -0.48
C MET A 146 28.75 1.30 -1.67
N PRO A 147 28.09 1.46 -2.84
CA PRO A 147 28.74 1.90 -4.07
C PRO A 147 29.17 3.37 -4.05
N PHE A 148 28.49 4.23 -3.29
CA PHE A 148 28.78 5.65 -3.23
C PHE A 148 29.38 6.03 -1.89
N LYS A 149 30.54 6.68 -1.92
CA LYS A 149 31.27 7.17 -0.74
C LYS A 149 31.96 8.49 -1.10
N THR A 150 31.83 9.51 -0.25
CA THR A 150 32.39 10.85 -0.53
C THR A 150 33.54 11.27 0.40
N GLY A 151 33.84 10.49 1.42
CA GLY A 151 34.93 10.75 2.35
C GLY A 151 35.30 9.51 3.15
N GLY A 152 36.43 9.57 3.86
CA GLY A 152 36.86 8.50 4.76
C GLY A 152 37.62 7.35 4.10
N GLY A 153 37.61 6.19 4.76
CA GLY A 153 38.34 5.00 4.31
C GLY A 153 37.81 3.69 4.90
N SER A 154 38.20 2.58 4.27
CA SER A 154 37.84 1.24 4.74
C SER A 154 38.43 0.97 6.12
N ARG A 155 37.58 0.51 7.04
CA ARG A 155 37.95 0.11 8.40
C ARG A 155 37.12 -1.11 8.81
N PRO A 156 37.55 -2.33 8.44
CA PRO A 156 36.81 -3.55 8.72
C PRO A 156 36.37 -3.66 10.19
N PRO A 157 35.11 -4.08 10.47
CA PRO A 157 34.11 -4.58 9.52
C PRO A 157 33.27 -3.49 8.81
N GLY A 158 33.73 -2.24 8.69
CA GLY A 158 32.92 -1.18 8.07
C GLY A 158 33.71 -0.06 7.39
N TRP A 159 33.17 1.15 7.46
CA TRP A 159 33.73 2.36 6.86
C TRP A 159 33.87 3.48 7.91
N ALA A 160 35.03 4.15 7.90
CA ALA A 160 35.30 5.32 8.73
C ALA A 160 35.08 6.58 7.91
N LEU A 161 34.28 7.53 8.39
CA LEU A 161 34.15 8.89 7.86
C LEU A 161 34.97 9.84 8.74
N TRP A 162 35.93 10.53 8.12
CA TRP A 162 36.83 11.50 8.79
C TRP A 162 36.54 12.96 8.46
N ASN A 163 35.46 13.19 7.73
CA ASN A 163 34.99 14.51 7.34
C ASN A 163 33.48 14.47 7.13
N ASN A 164 32.87 15.61 6.81
CA ASN A 164 31.45 15.73 6.47
C ASN A 164 31.10 15.06 5.12
N GLY A 165 31.33 13.75 5.03
CA GLY A 165 31.01 12.89 3.90
C GLY A 165 29.84 11.95 4.20
N TYR A 166 29.53 11.08 3.27
CA TYR A 166 28.46 10.10 3.39
C TYR A 166 28.77 8.82 2.62
N LEU A 167 28.06 7.75 2.99
CA LEU A 167 27.98 6.50 2.26
C LEU A 167 26.53 6.22 1.86
N ALA A 168 26.31 5.75 0.63
CA ALA A 168 24.98 5.58 0.08
C ALA A 168 24.84 4.36 -0.83
N GLN A 169 23.63 3.79 -0.82
CA GLN A 169 23.22 2.71 -1.69
C GLN A 169 21.75 2.86 -2.08
N THR A 170 21.42 2.49 -3.32
CA THR A 170 20.04 2.42 -3.77
C THR A 170 19.32 1.21 -3.17
N VAL A 171 18.15 1.45 -2.58
CA VAL A 171 17.26 0.44 -2.01
C VAL A 171 15.90 0.54 -2.68
N ASN A 172 15.36 -0.60 -3.11
CA ASN A 172 14.01 -0.66 -3.64
C ASN A 172 13.02 -1.02 -2.53
N PHE A 173 12.24 -0.05 -2.08
CA PHE A 173 11.21 -0.22 -1.07
C PHE A 173 9.95 -0.81 -1.73
N PRO A 174 9.46 -1.99 -1.31
CA PRO A 174 8.38 -2.68 -2.01
C PRO A 174 7.02 -1.99 -1.85
N ASN A 175 6.81 -1.27 -0.74
CA ASN A 175 5.55 -0.59 -0.42
C ASN A 175 5.82 0.78 0.19
N SER A 176 4.93 1.74 -0.06
CA SER A 176 4.92 2.97 0.71
C SER A 176 4.50 2.64 2.13
N GLY A 177 5.30 3.01 3.12
CA GLY A 177 5.03 2.61 4.50
C GLY A 177 6.11 3.04 5.47
N SER A 178 5.90 2.72 6.73
CA SER A 178 6.91 2.95 7.77
C SER A 178 7.96 1.84 7.72
N TYR A 179 9.23 2.22 7.76
CA TYR A 179 10.39 1.33 7.84
C TYR A 179 11.24 1.67 9.05
N ARG A 180 11.71 0.64 9.75
CA ARG A 180 12.69 0.73 10.82
C ARG A 180 14.08 0.71 10.22
N PHE A 181 14.90 1.68 10.58
CA PHE A 181 16.31 1.79 10.23
C PHE A 181 17.13 1.55 11.49
N THR A 182 17.98 0.53 11.48
CA THR A 182 18.91 0.20 12.55
C THR A 182 20.32 0.44 12.04
N LEU A 183 21.00 1.44 12.59
CA LEU A 183 22.38 1.78 12.30
C LEU A 183 23.29 1.13 13.34
N ARG A 184 24.26 0.32 12.91
CA ARG A 184 25.34 -0.14 13.77
C ARG A 184 26.57 0.74 13.56
N ALA A 185 26.93 1.52 14.57
CA ALA A 185 28.01 2.50 14.48
C ALA A 185 28.66 2.80 15.83
N TYR A 186 29.82 3.45 15.79
CA TYR A 186 30.41 4.15 16.94
C TYR A 186 31.09 5.43 16.47
N ALA A 187 31.52 6.25 17.41
CA ALA A 187 32.06 7.58 17.13
C ALA A 187 33.20 7.95 18.08
N SER A 188 34.00 8.94 17.71
CA SER A 188 34.84 9.64 18.68
C SER A 188 34.09 10.81 19.31
N PHE A 189 34.45 11.12 20.56
CA PHE A 189 34.00 12.30 21.26
C PHE A 189 35.07 13.39 21.14
N ALA A 190 34.68 14.60 20.75
CA ALA A 190 35.60 15.71 20.54
C ALA A 190 34.91 17.04 20.86
N ALA A 191 35.62 17.98 21.49
CA ALA A 191 35.11 19.30 21.87
C ALA A 191 33.71 19.30 22.51
N GLY A 192 33.44 18.33 23.40
CA GLY A 192 32.18 18.28 24.16
C GLY A 192 30.98 17.68 23.43
N ASP A 193 31.11 17.20 22.19
CA ASP A 193 30.00 16.65 21.40
C ASP A 193 30.39 15.33 20.69
N TRP A 194 29.40 14.47 20.50
CA TRP A 194 29.51 13.21 19.78
C TRP A 194 29.21 13.38 18.29
N SER A 195 29.62 12.42 17.47
CA SER A 195 29.30 12.42 16.03
C SER A 195 27.79 12.29 15.79
N LYS A 196 27.31 13.06 14.82
CA LYS A 196 25.92 13.06 14.34
C LYS A 196 25.90 12.43 12.96
N ALA A 197 25.17 11.33 12.86
CA ALA A 197 24.89 10.63 11.62
C ALA A 197 23.49 11.04 11.14
N GLU A 198 23.35 11.50 9.91
CA GLU A 198 22.08 11.86 9.31
C GLU A 198 21.69 10.82 8.26
N LEU A 199 20.58 10.11 8.50
CA LEU A 199 19.94 9.30 7.48
C LEU A 199 19.35 10.24 6.42
N ARG A 200 19.58 9.95 5.14
CA ARG A 200 18.96 10.66 4.01
C ARG A 200 18.29 9.68 3.07
N ILE A 201 17.14 10.07 2.55
CA ILE A 201 16.42 9.41 1.47
C ILE A 201 16.41 10.37 0.28
N ASP A 202 16.99 9.96 -0.85
CA ASP A 202 17.17 10.80 -2.03
C ASP A 202 17.81 12.16 -1.70
N GLN A 203 18.89 12.12 -0.91
CA GLN A 203 19.62 13.28 -0.39
C GLN A 203 18.85 14.19 0.58
N ALA A 204 17.57 13.93 0.85
CA ALA A 204 16.78 14.66 1.82
C ALA A 204 16.79 13.96 3.18
N ALA A 205 17.00 14.72 4.27
CA ALA A 205 16.87 14.21 5.62
C ALA A 205 15.37 14.09 6.00
N PRO A 206 14.86 12.90 6.35
CA PRO A 206 13.52 12.79 6.92
C PRO A 206 13.50 13.47 8.29
N GLN A 207 12.32 13.91 8.73
CA GLN A 207 12.15 14.51 10.05
C GLN A 207 12.62 13.53 11.15
N GLY A 208 13.59 13.92 11.96
CA GLY A 208 14.22 13.04 12.96
C GLY A 208 15.31 12.12 12.41
N GLY A 209 15.79 12.35 11.18
CA GLY A 209 16.87 11.60 10.53
C GLY A 209 18.26 11.74 11.16
N VAL A 210 18.43 12.68 12.10
CA VAL A 210 19.70 12.90 12.81
C VAL A 210 19.80 12.00 14.03
N ILE A 211 20.82 11.15 14.04
CA ILE A 211 21.18 10.20 15.09
C ILE A 211 22.48 10.66 15.75
N THR A 212 22.46 10.89 17.06
CA THR A 212 23.68 11.10 17.83
C THR A 212 24.29 9.74 18.18
N VAL A 213 25.47 9.44 17.62
CA VAL A 213 26.22 8.20 17.89
C VAL A 213 27.07 8.43 19.13
N ASN A 214 26.54 8.12 20.30
CA ASN A 214 27.09 8.52 21.61
C ASN A 214 27.90 7.41 22.32
N THR A 215 28.65 6.64 21.54
CA THR A 215 29.39 5.47 22.03
C THR A 215 30.77 5.37 21.37
N PRO A 216 31.82 4.97 22.12
CA PRO A 216 33.15 4.72 21.57
C PRO A 216 33.33 3.30 21.01
N THR A 217 32.33 2.42 21.17
CA THR A 217 32.29 1.04 20.66
C THR A 217 30.98 0.80 19.93
N TYR A 218 30.94 -0.16 19.00
CA TYR A 218 29.74 -0.41 18.18
C TYR A 218 28.49 -0.59 19.04
N ALA A 219 27.48 0.23 18.76
CA ALA A 219 26.12 0.06 19.28
C ALA A 219 25.11 0.24 18.14
N GLU A 220 23.87 -0.15 18.41
CA GLU A 220 22.77 -0.03 17.47
C GLU A 220 21.89 1.17 17.81
N PHE A 221 21.54 1.95 16.79
CA PHE A 221 20.69 3.11 16.88
C PHE A 221 19.50 2.91 15.96
N THR A 222 18.28 3.06 16.47
CA THR A 222 17.08 2.80 15.69
C THR A 222 16.26 4.06 15.47
N ALA A 223 15.76 4.23 14.26
CA ALA A 223 14.75 5.23 13.92
C ALA A 223 13.69 4.62 12.99
N THR A 224 12.52 5.23 12.89
CA THR A 224 11.44 4.76 12.01
C THR A 224 10.92 5.91 11.17
N PHE A 225 10.90 5.73 9.84
CA PHE A 225 10.48 6.75 8.89
C PHE A 225 9.50 6.18 7.89
N ARG A 226 8.61 7.02 7.37
CA ARG A 226 7.84 6.66 6.18
C ARG A 226 8.69 6.85 4.94
N VAL A 227 8.72 5.84 4.09
CA VAL A 227 9.37 5.86 2.78
C VAL A 227 8.33 5.46 1.75
N ASN A 228 8.33 6.13 0.61
CA ASN A 228 7.45 5.76 -0.50
C ASN A 228 7.94 4.46 -1.15
N ALA A 229 7.04 3.75 -1.83
CA ALA A 229 7.44 2.62 -2.65
C ALA A 229 8.35 3.09 -3.79
N GLY A 230 9.28 2.23 -4.18
CA GLY A 230 10.16 2.46 -5.32
C GLY A 230 11.64 2.52 -4.93
N SER A 231 12.44 2.87 -5.92
CA SER A 231 13.89 2.95 -5.82
C SER A 231 14.29 4.28 -5.19
N HIS A 232 14.93 4.21 -4.03
CA HIS A 232 15.40 5.36 -3.28
C HIS A 232 16.88 5.23 -2.96
N GLU A 233 17.62 6.33 -3.04
CA GLU A 233 18.97 6.36 -2.50
C GLU A 233 18.90 6.52 -0.98
N VAL A 234 19.48 5.55 -0.26
CA VAL A 234 19.59 5.59 1.20
C VAL A 234 21.03 5.93 1.55
N ALA A 235 21.22 7.02 2.30
CA ALA A 235 22.55 7.48 2.69
C ALA A 235 22.67 7.67 4.21
N MET A 236 23.86 7.43 4.74
CA MET A 236 24.27 7.86 6.08
C MET A 236 25.35 8.93 5.94
N ALA A 237 25.06 10.16 6.36
CA ALA A 237 25.97 11.29 6.31
C ALA A 237 26.53 11.63 7.68
N PHE A 238 27.83 11.91 7.77
CA PHE A 238 28.43 12.55 8.94
C PHE A 238 28.31 14.06 8.78
N ILE A 239 27.71 14.75 9.76
CA ILE A 239 27.27 16.16 9.58
C ILE A 239 27.88 17.17 10.54
N ASN A 240 28.63 16.72 11.54
CA ASN A 240 29.28 17.60 12.51
C ASN A 240 30.75 17.26 12.69
N ASP A 241 31.47 17.01 11.61
CA ASP A 241 32.91 16.87 11.65
C ASP A 241 33.61 18.04 12.37
N LEU A 242 34.69 17.72 13.08
CA LEU A 242 35.56 18.68 13.74
C LEU A 242 36.97 18.13 13.80
N TYR A 243 37.89 18.84 13.14
CA TYR A 243 39.32 18.58 13.23
C TYR A 243 40.04 19.77 13.87
N SER A 244 40.39 19.62 15.16
CA SER A 244 41.13 20.61 15.95
C SER A 244 42.15 19.90 16.84
N PRO A 245 43.28 19.42 16.28
CA PRO A 245 44.23 18.58 17.00
C PRO A 245 44.58 19.09 18.41
N PRO A 246 44.55 18.23 19.45
CA PRO A 246 44.43 16.77 19.35
C PRO A 246 42.99 16.25 19.15
N ASP A 247 41.97 17.11 19.18
CA ASP A 247 40.57 16.71 19.02
C ASP A 247 40.26 16.40 17.55
N ASP A 248 39.69 15.22 17.30
CA ASP A 248 39.29 14.76 15.97
C ASP A 248 37.99 13.94 16.05
N ARG A 249 36.91 14.49 15.48
CA ARG A 249 35.58 13.87 15.50
C ARG A 249 35.38 13.02 14.25
N ASN A 250 35.18 11.74 14.46
CA ASN A 250 35.05 10.74 13.40
C ASN A 250 33.80 9.89 13.63
N LEU A 251 33.27 9.34 12.54
CA LEU A 251 32.12 8.43 12.56
C LEU A 251 32.52 7.09 11.94
N TYR A 252 32.16 5.99 12.58
CA TYR A 252 32.49 4.64 12.14
C TYR A 252 31.22 3.82 11.98
N ILE A 253 30.92 3.42 10.76
CA ILE A 253 29.69 2.71 10.42
C ILE A 253 30.04 1.30 9.99
N ASP A 254 29.38 0.31 10.59
CA ASP A 254 29.45 -1.10 10.18
C ASP A 254 28.39 -1.34 9.10
N TRP A 255 27.12 -1.27 9.48
CA TRP A 255 26.00 -1.48 8.57
C TRP A 255 24.78 -0.63 8.92
N LEU A 256 23.88 -0.52 7.93
CA LEU A 256 22.54 0.00 8.09
C LEU A 256 21.52 -1.08 7.69
N ARG A 257 20.69 -1.51 8.63
CA ARG A 257 19.60 -2.47 8.38
C ARG A 257 18.28 -1.74 8.26
N ILE A 258 17.45 -2.15 7.30
CA ILE A 258 16.15 -1.55 7.01
C ILE A 258 15.10 -2.66 7.04
N GLN A 259 14.06 -2.49 7.83
CA GLN A 259 12.99 -3.48 8.01
C GLN A 259 11.60 -2.85 7.90
N SER A 260 10.60 -3.58 7.39
CA SER A 260 9.20 -3.14 7.42
C SER A 260 8.69 -2.99 8.86
N ALA A 261 8.07 -1.85 9.22
CA ALA A 261 7.73 -1.51 10.61
C ALA A 261 6.57 -2.31 11.26
N GLY A 262 6.03 -3.32 10.58
CA GLY A 262 5.00 -4.23 11.12
C GLY A 262 5.55 -5.49 11.80
N ILE A 263 6.87 -5.67 11.81
CA ILE A 263 7.52 -6.76 12.52
C ILE A 263 7.92 -6.22 13.89
N THR A 264 7.13 -6.54 14.91
CA THR A 264 7.58 -6.38 16.30
C THR A 264 8.75 -7.34 16.47
N ALA A 265 9.98 -6.82 16.44
CA ALA A 265 11.13 -7.57 16.90
C ALA A 265 10.88 -7.90 18.37
N THR A 266 10.61 -9.17 18.67
CA THR A 266 10.63 -9.66 20.04
C THR A 266 12.05 -9.42 20.56
N ALA A 267 12.16 -8.59 21.59
CA ALA A 267 13.43 -8.27 22.22
C ALA A 267 14.13 -9.56 22.66
N ALA A 268 15.37 -9.76 22.21
CA ALA A 268 16.30 -10.70 22.79
C ALA A 268 17.62 -9.98 23.06
N VAL A 269 18.09 -10.19 24.27
CA VAL A 269 19.27 -9.60 24.92
C VAL A 269 20.54 -10.18 24.29
N SER A 270 21.63 -9.42 24.42
CA SER A 270 23.03 -9.73 24.09
C SER A 270 23.46 -11.20 24.14
N GLU A 271 24.26 -11.65 23.16
CA GLU A 271 25.64 -12.15 23.36
C GLU A 271 26.32 -12.55 22.04
N ALA A 272 27.65 -12.71 22.11
CA ALA A 272 28.60 -12.64 21.02
C ALA A 272 28.87 -13.96 20.27
N ALA A 273 29.35 -13.78 19.02
CA ALA A 273 30.28 -14.60 18.25
C ALA A 273 29.90 -16.05 17.88
N ALA A 274 29.83 -16.31 16.57
CA ALA A 274 30.88 -16.99 15.78
C ALA A 274 30.28 -17.81 14.63
N GLY A 275 30.91 -17.68 13.45
CA GLY A 275 31.03 -18.79 12.50
C GLY A 275 29.91 -18.96 11.47
N GLU A 276 30.34 -18.75 10.21
CA GLU A 276 30.20 -19.68 9.08
C GLU A 276 29.45 -19.12 7.86
N ALA A 277 30.05 -19.37 6.70
CA ALA A 277 29.77 -18.73 5.42
C ALA A 277 28.80 -19.54 4.53
N ALA A 278 28.20 -18.80 3.58
CA ALA A 278 27.63 -19.19 2.27
C ALA A 278 26.12 -19.53 2.17
N PRO A 279 25.45 -19.39 0.98
CA PRO A 279 25.89 -18.85 -0.32
C PRO A 279 24.99 -17.73 -0.93
N LEU A 280 25.42 -17.22 -2.09
CA LEU A 280 24.80 -16.21 -2.96
C LEU A 280 23.55 -16.69 -3.74
N SER A 281 22.68 -15.72 -4.00
CA SER A 281 21.76 -15.55 -5.16
C SER A 281 20.39 -16.26 -5.16
N ALA A 282 19.34 -15.46 -5.27
CA ALA A 282 18.15 -15.76 -6.06
C ALA A 282 17.40 -14.45 -6.36
N ALA A 283 17.25 -14.14 -7.65
CA ALA A 283 16.33 -13.12 -8.13
C ALA A 283 14.90 -13.45 -7.65
N LYS A 284 14.15 -12.46 -7.14
CA LYS A 284 12.74 -12.64 -6.76
C LYS A 284 11.81 -11.79 -7.62
N GLU A 285 11.02 -12.51 -8.39
CA GLU A 285 9.89 -12.09 -9.23
C GLU A 285 8.87 -11.28 -8.41
N PHE A 286 8.45 -10.13 -8.95
CA PHE A 286 7.27 -9.41 -8.47
C PHE A 286 6.03 -9.95 -9.21
N ILE A 287 5.03 -10.44 -8.49
CA ILE A 287 3.65 -10.62 -8.99
C ILE A 287 2.77 -9.64 -8.22
N ARG A 288 2.09 -8.72 -8.92
CA ARG A 288 1.08 -7.82 -8.34
C ARG A 288 -0.22 -8.58 -8.11
N GLN A 289 -0.86 -8.37 -6.95
CA GLN A 289 -1.97 -9.20 -6.45
C GLN A 289 -3.39 -8.73 -6.84
N ASP A 290 -3.55 -7.93 -7.92
CA ASP A 290 -4.90 -7.58 -8.42
C ASP A 290 -4.97 -7.18 -9.90
N GLU A 291 -4.13 -7.76 -10.76
CA GLU A 291 -4.31 -7.64 -12.22
C GLU A 291 -4.63 -9.02 -12.80
N THR A 292 -5.75 -9.13 -13.54
CA THR A 292 -6.06 -10.30 -14.35
C THR A 292 -4.81 -10.73 -15.11
N ILE A 293 -4.39 -12.00 -14.97
CA ILE A 293 -3.25 -12.54 -15.71
C ILE A 293 -3.50 -12.22 -17.19
N PRO A 294 -2.59 -11.50 -17.86
CA PRO A 294 -2.81 -11.07 -19.22
C PRO A 294 -2.99 -12.30 -20.10
N SER A 295 -4.00 -12.31 -20.98
CA SER A 295 -4.25 -13.47 -21.85
C SER A 295 -3.23 -13.58 -22.99
N GLN A 296 -2.43 -12.54 -23.22
CA GLN A 296 -1.46 -12.46 -24.32
C GLN A 296 -0.16 -11.77 -23.89
N LEU A 297 0.94 -12.15 -24.56
CA LEU A 297 2.23 -11.48 -24.42
C LEU A 297 2.13 -10.07 -25.02
N ALA A 298 2.44 -9.04 -24.23
CA ALA A 298 2.49 -7.66 -24.71
C ALA A 298 3.72 -6.92 -24.19
N LEU A 299 4.22 -5.99 -25.00
CA LEU A 299 5.29 -5.07 -24.64
C LEU A 299 4.83 -3.66 -25.00
N GLN A 300 4.78 -2.78 -24.00
CA GLN A 300 4.32 -1.40 -24.15
C GLN A 300 5.31 -0.43 -23.50
N THR A 301 5.34 0.81 -23.99
CA THR A 301 6.20 1.87 -23.47
C THR A 301 5.41 3.16 -23.33
N TYR A 302 5.44 3.81 -22.17
CA TYR A 302 4.81 5.11 -21.95
C TYR A 302 5.56 5.97 -20.90
N PRO A 303 5.79 7.26 -21.15
CA PRO A 303 5.56 7.97 -22.40
C PRO A 303 6.53 7.48 -23.49
N ASN A 304 6.13 7.54 -24.75
CA ASN A 304 6.99 7.30 -25.91
C ASN A 304 6.45 8.11 -27.10
N PRO A 305 7.13 9.19 -27.56
CA PRO A 305 8.48 9.63 -27.19
C PRO A 305 8.65 10.06 -25.73
N PHE A 306 9.87 9.97 -25.19
CA PHE A 306 10.19 10.37 -23.82
C PHE A 306 11.44 11.24 -23.73
N ASN A 307 11.53 12.05 -22.68
CA ASN A 307 12.64 12.98 -22.42
C ASN A 307 13.60 12.43 -21.35
N THR A 308 13.10 12.15 -20.15
CA THR A 308 13.93 11.69 -19.01
C THR A 308 13.88 10.18 -18.80
N ALA A 309 12.70 9.57 -18.89
CA ALA A 309 12.53 8.12 -18.82
C ALA A 309 11.23 7.66 -19.48
N THR A 310 11.19 6.38 -19.87
CA THR A 310 9.99 5.68 -20.30
C THR A 310 9.74 4.47 -19.41
N ARG A 311 8.47 4.20 -19.12
CA ARG A 311 8.01 2.98 -18.46
C ARG A 311 7.83 1.91 -19.51
N ILE A 312 8.53 0.80 -19.38
CA ILE A 312 8.36 -0.42 -20.18
C ILE A 312 7.43 -1.34 -19.39
N VAL A 313 6.27 -1.65 -19.94
CA VAL A 313 5.29 -2.58 -19.38
C VAL A 313 5.31 -3.87 -20.20
N LEU A 314 5.63 -4.98 -19.55
CA LEU A 314 5.67 -6.31 -20.10
C LEU A 314 4.52 -7.13 -19.53
N ALA A 315 3.58 -7.56 -20.36
CA ALA A 315 2.49 -8.45 -19.96
C ALA A 315 2.89 -9.90 -20.28
N LEU A 316 3.05 -10.75 -19.26
CA LEU A 316 3.40 -12.16 -19.41
C LEU A 316 2.19 -13.05 -19.12
N PRO A 317 1.68 -13.82 -20.09
CA PRO A 317 0.51 -14.68 -19.87
C PRO A 317 0.81 -15.91 -19.00
N GLN A 318 2.07 -16.27 -18.89
CA GLN A 318 2.56 -17.41 -18.12
C GLN A 318 4.03 -17.20 -17.74
N ARG A 319 4.50 -17.99 -16.78
CA ARG A 319 5.89 -17.99 -16.34
C ARG A 319 6.85 -18.33 -17.48
N ALA A 320 7.91 -17.54 -17.63
CA ALA A 320 8.84 -17.65 -18.76
C ALA A 320 10.21 -17.04 -18.48
N ALA A 321 11.23 -17.56 -19.15
CA ALA A 321 12.52 -16.90 -19.26
C ALA A 321 12.43 -15.75 -20.26
N ILE A 322 13.00 -14.60 -19.91
CA ILE A 322 13.07 -13.42 -20.77
C ILE A 322 14.49 -12.88 -20.91
N GLU A 323 14.77 -12.31 -22.06
CA GLU A 323 15.92 -11.42 -22.29
C GLU A 323 15.39 -10.12 -22.87
N LEU A 324 15.65 -9.00 -22.19
CA LEU A 324 15.22 -7.67 -22.63
C LEU A 324 16.42 -6.77 -22.88
N GLN A 325 16.43 -6.10 -24.02
CA GLN A 325 17.54 -5.24 -24.42
C GLN A 325 17.06 -4.10 -25.31
N VAL A 326 17.81 -3.01 -25.27
CA VAL A 326 17.65 -1.85 -26.16
C VAL A 326 18.74 -1.89 -27.24
N LEU A 327 18.32 -1.63 -28.47
CA LEU A 327 19.16 -1.56 -29.66
C LEU A 327 19.13 -0.16 -30.25
N ASP A 328 20.25 0.29 -30.81
CA ASP A 328 20.28 1.49 -31.66
C ASP A 328 19.70 1.22 -33.06
N ALA A 329 19.63 2.27 -33.89
CA ALA A 329 19.11 2.17 -35.27
C ALA A 329 19.91 1.21 -36.18
N ALA A 330 21.17 0.91 -35.83
CA ALA A 330 22.01 -0.07 -36.53
C ALA A 330 21.86 -1.50 -35.98
N GLY A 331 21.01 -1.71 -34.97
CA GLY A 331 20.79 -3.01 -34.32
C GLY A 331 21.84 -3.37 -33.28
N ARG A 332 22.73 -2.45 -32.90
CA ARG A 332 23.74 -2.68 -31.85
C ARG A 332 23.11 -2.54 -30.48
N ARG A 333 23.45 -3.43 -29.56
CA ARG A 333 22.93 -3.44 -28.19
C ARG A 333 23.55 -2.30 -27.38
N VAL A 334 22.69 -1.44 -26.81
CA VAL A 334 23.09 -0.26 -26.02
C VAL A 334 22.75 -0.39 -24.54
N HIS A 335 21.71 -1.16 -24.20
CA HIS A 335 21.33 -1.45 -22.82
C HIS A 335 20.73 -2.85 -22.74
N GLU A 336 20.87 -3.52 -21.60
CA GLU A 336 20.25 -4.81 -21.33
C GLU A 336 19.92 -4.95 -19.85
N TRP A 337 18.79 -5.59 -19.58
CA TRP A 337 18.45 -6.03 -18.23
C TRP A 337 18.95 -7.46 -18.04
N PRO A 338 19.30 -7.86 -16.81
CA PRO A 338 19.68 -9.24 -16.52
C PRO A 338 18.64 -10.23 -17.04
N ALA A 339 19.09 -11.27 -17.74
CA ALA A 339 18.22 -12.35 -18.15
C ALA A 339 17.69 -13.08 -16.91
N GLY A 340 16.43 -13.50 -16.94
CA GLY A 340 15.80 -14.11 -15.79
C GLY A 340 14.50 -14.82 -16.12
N VAL A 341 14.03 -15.64 -15.18
CA VAL A 341 12.68 -16.22 -15.21
C VAL A 341 11.74 -15.25 -14.49
N TYR A 342 10.62 -14.97 -15.15
CA TYR A 342 9.59 -14.05 -14.66
C TYR A 342 8.26 -14.78 -14.62
N ALA A 343 7.50 -14.53 -13.55
CA ALA A 343 6.18 -15.12 -13.35
C ALA A 343 5.14 -14.53 -14.30
N ALA A 344 3.99 -15.19 -14.43
CA ALA A 344 2.84 -14.63 -15.14
C ALA A 344 2.38 -13.31 -14.47
N GLY A 345 1.96 -12.33 -15.27
CA GLY A 345 1.51 -11.03 -14.79
C GLY A 345 2.14 -9.86 -15.54
N TYR A 346 1.82 -8.63 -15.11
CA TYR A 346 2.43 -7.42 -15.64
C TYR A 346 3.72 -7.07 -14.88
N HIS A 347 4.78 -6.83 -15.64
CA HIS A 347 6.09 -6.43 -15.17
C HIS A 347 6.40 -5.04 -15.67
N GLU A 348 7.03 -4.24 -14.83
CA GLU A 348 7.36 -2.86 -15.14
C GLU A 348 8.86 -2.64 -14.99
N LEU A 349 9.45 -2.04 -16.00
CA LEU A 349 10.85 -1.61 -16.00
C LEU A 349 10.90 -0.13 -16.37
N ILE A 350 11.82 0.62 -15.78
CA ILE A 350 12.05 2.02 -16.16
C ILE A 350 13.36 2.08 -16.93
N TRP A 351 13.33 2.75 -18.09
CA TRP A 351 14.52 3.07 -18.84
C TRP A 351 14.68 4.57 -18.98
N ASN A 352 15.82 5.09 -18.54
CA ASN A 352 16.15 6.52 -18.49
C ASN A 352 16.96 7.01 -19.70
N GLY A 353 16.92 6.29 -20.83
CA GLY A 353 17.65 6.66 -22.04
C GLY A 353 19.16 6.54 -21.93
N ARG A 354 19.68 5.76 -20.96
CA ARG A 354 21.13 5.56 -20.76
C ARG A 354 21.59 4.20 -21.27
N ASN A 355 22.86 4.12 -21.65
CA ASN A 355 23.53 2.87 -22.00
C ASN A 355 23.93 2.08 -20.73
N ARG A 356 24.56 0.91 -20.90
CA ARG A 356 25.04 0.07 -19.79
C ARG A 356 26.07 0.74 -18.87
N ASP A 357 26.80 1.73 -19.37
CA ASP A 357 27.86 2.45 -18.63
C ASP A 357 27.28 3.68 -17.92
N GLY A 358 25.95 3.85 -17.92
CA GLY A 358 25.25 4.98 -17.31
C GLY A 358 25.34 6.27 -18.13
N LEU A 359 25.90 6.25 -19.34
CA LEU A 359 25.98 7.42 -20.21
C LEU A 359 24.66 7.65 -20.93
N GLY A 360 24.23 8.91 -21.01
CA GLY A 360 23.05 9.31 -21.78
C GLY A 360 23.24 8.99 -23.26
N LEU A 361 22.22 8.42 -23.89
CA LEU A 361 22.19 8.18 -25.32
C LEU A 361 21.70 9.43 -26.06
N SER A 362 22.11 9.59 -27.32
CA SER A 362 21.65 10.69 -28.15
C SER A 362 20.16 10.57 -28.48
N THR A 363 19.48 11.72 -28.61
CA THR A 363 18.15 11.85 -29.21
C THR A 363 18.08 11.03 -30.50
N GLY A 364 17.04 10.19 -30.64
CA GLY A 364 16.93 9.29 -31.79
C GLY A 364 16.01 8.10 -31.57
N VAL A 365 15.96 7.24 -32.59
CA VAL A 365 15.15 6.02 -32.62
C VAL A 365 15.96 4.84 -32.09
N TYR A 366 15.38 4.12 -31.15
CA TYR A 366 15.89 2.90 -30.56
C TYR A 366 14.84 1.78 -30.65
N PHE A 367 15.27 0.54 -30.49
CA PHE A 367 14.39 -0.61 -30.52
C PHE A 367 14.52 -1.41 -29.24
N LEU A 368 13.40 -1.58 -28.54
CA LEU A 368 13.28 -2.54 -27.46
C LEU A 368 13.07 -3.93 -28.07
N ARG A 369 13.87 -4.91 -27.65
CA ARG A 369 13.79 -6.29 -28.12
C ARG A 369 13.64 -7.22 -26.91
N LEU A 370 12.52 -7.92 -26.89
CA LEU A 370 12.22 -8.99 -25.93
C LEU A 370 12.39 -10.33 -26.61
N ARG A 371 13.20 -11.22 -26.04
CA ARG A 371 13.11 -12.66 -26.27
C ARG A 371 12.35 -13.29 -25.12
N TYR A 372 11.44 -14.19 -25.45
CA TYR A 372 10.55 -14.85 -24.50
C TYR A 372 10.57 -16.37 -24.74
N ARG A 373 10.69 -17.14 -23.65
CA ARG A 373 10.65 -18.61 -23.64
C ARG A 373 9.79 -19.09 -22.48
N PRO A 374 8.54 -19.54 -22.74
CA PRO A 374 7.72 -20.21 -21.73
C PRO A 374 8.45 -21.39 -21.09
N GLU A 375 8.16 -21.65 -19.82
CA GLU A 375 8.74 -22.78 -19.07
C GLU A 375 8.44 -24.14 -19.75
N ASN A 376 7.30 -24.24 -20.44
CA ASN A 376 6.85 -25.46 -21.12
C ASN A 376 7.39 -25.62 -22.56
N ILE A 377 8.24 -24.70 -23.05
CA ILE A 377 8.80 -24.74 -24.41
C ILE A 377 10.33 -24.72 -24.37
N ALA A 378 10.96 -25.69 -25.04
CA ALA A 378 12.42 -25.82 -25.05
C ALA A 378 13.14 -24.75 -25.89
N ALA A 379 12.47 -24.15 -26.87
CA ALA A 379 13.03 -23.17 -27.78
C ALA A 379 12.52 -21.74 -27.52
N TRP A 380 13.40 -20.74 -27.68
CA TRP A 380 13.03 -19.32 -27.73
C TRP A 380 12.14 -19.08 -28.95
N SER A 381 10.92 -18.62 -28.76
CA SER A 381 9.90 -18.69 -29.82
C SER A 381 9.22 -17.36 -30.16
N HIS A 382 9.36 -16.30 -29.35
CA HIS A 382 8.68 -15.04 -29.64
C HIS A 382 9.59 -13.83 -29.40
N LEU A 383 9.91 -13.13 -30.50
CA LEU A 383 10.66 -11.88 -30.50
C LEU A 383 9.68 -10.71 -30.64
N VAL A 384 9.44 -9.98 -29.56
CA VAL A 384 8.61 -8.77 -29.61
C VAL A 384 9.53 -7.56 -29.75
N ARG A 385 9.23 -6.68 -30.71
CA ARG A 385 9.99 -5.45 -30.95
C ARG A 385 9.09 -4.24 -30.77
N GLN A 386 9.58 -3.23 -30.05
CA GLN A 386 8.90 -1.96 -29.88
C GLN A 386 9.86 -0.81 -30.19
N VAL A 387 9.36 0.20 -30.91
CA VAL A 387 10.13 1.41 -31.21
C VAL A 387 10.16 2.30 -29.97
N LEU A 388 11.30 2.90 -29.66
CA LEU A 388 11.52 3.88 -28.59
C LEU A 388 12.06 5.16 -29.20
N ILE A 389 11.48 6.30 -28.85
CA ILE A 389 11.94 7.62 -29.31
C ILE A 389 12.46 8.39 -28.10
N VAL A 390 13.79 8.54 -28.03
CA VAL A 390 14.50 9.37 -27.04
C VAL A 390 14.51 10.80 -27.59
N LYS A 391 14.03 11.77 -26.81
CA LYS A 391 14.03 13.19 -27.16
C LYS A 391 15.20 13.94 -26.55
#